data_AF-A0A5P2CW53-F1
#
_entry.id   AF-A0A5P2CW53-F1
#
_cell.length_a   1.000
_cell.length_b   1.000
_cell.length_c   1.000
_cell.angle_alpha   90.00
_cell.angle_beta   90.00
_cell.angle_gamma   90.00
#
_symmetry.space_group_name_H-M   'P 1'
#
loop_
_entity.id
_entity.type
_entity.pdbx_description
1 polymer ?
#
loop_
_entity_poly.entity_id
_entity_poly.type
_entity_poly.pdbx_seq_one_letter_code
_entity_poly.pdbx_strand_id
1 'polypeptide(L)' 'MAWLHICAPRGAMPTATSRCECGRDRSAVGLLKVLTLITDHKNHRDACPLRNPQEGRAAA' A
#
# COMPACT_ATOMS: atom_id res chain seq x y z
N MET A 1 -7.72 1.36 -7.44
CA MET A 1 -7.98 1.59 -6.00
C MET A 1 -6.87 0.97 -5.16
N ALA A 2 -6.41 1.68 -4.13
CA ALA A 2 -5.32 1.24 -3.25
C ALA A 2 -5.81 1.31 -1.79
N TRP A 3 -5.92 0.15 -1.13
CA TRP A 3 -6.41 0.00 0.24
C TRP A 3 -5.28 -0.28 1.21
N LEU A 4 -5.34 0.37 2.36
CA LEU A 4 -4.44 0.17 3.48
C LEU A 4 -5.28 -0.23 4.69
N HIS A 5 -5.02 -1.42 5.22
CA HIS A 5 -5.66 -1.94 6.41
C HIS A 5 -4.64 -2.00 7.54
N ILE A 6 -4.90 -1.30 8.66
CA ILE A 6 -4.03 -1.28 9.83
C ILE A 6 -4.82 -1.84 11.01
N CYS A 7 -4.29 -2.88 11.64
CA CYS A 7 -4.81 -3.47 12.85
C CYS A 7 -3.79 -3.28 13.97
N ALA A 8 -4.17 -2.54 15.01
CA ALA A 8 -3.35 -2.32 16.20
C ALA A 8 -4.16 -2.69 17.46
N PRO A 9 -4.18 -3.98 17.85
CA PRO A 9 -4.80 -4.39 19.10
C PRO A 9 -4.02 -3.79 20.29
N ARG A 10 -4.73 -3.37 21.35
CA ARG A 10 -4.07 -2.86 22.56
C ARG A 10 -3.11 -3.91 23.14
N GLY A 11 -1.83 -3.57 23.23
CA GLY A 11 -0.77 -4.43 23.77
C GLY A 11 -0.18 -5.46 22.79
N ALA A 12 -0.66 -5.52 21.54
CA ALA A 12 -0.12 -6.41 20.52
C ALA A 12 0.73 -5.66 19.48
N MET A 13 1.56 -6.39 18.74
CA MET A 13 2.30 -5.81 17.62
C MET A 13 1.33 -5.33 16.53
N PRO A 14 1.44 -4.06 16.09
CA PRO A 14 0.58 -3.55 15.03
C PRO A 14 0.90 -4.28 13.72
N THR A 15 -0.13 -4.56 12.94
CA THR A 15 -0.01 -5.16 11.62
C THR A 15 -0.66 -4.24 10.59
N ALA A 16 0.00 -4.04 9.47
CA ALA A 16 -0.55 -3.30 8.35
C ALA A 16 -0.45 -4.11 7.06
N THR A 17 -1.48 -4.02 6.23
CA THR A 17 -1.54 -4.66 4.92
C THR A 17 -1.94 -3.62 3.89
N SER A 18 -1.10 -3.43 2.88
CA SER A 18 -1.35 -2.55 1.74
C SER A 18 -1.66 -3.41 0.52
N ARG A 19 -2.85 -3.21 -0.05
CA ARG A 19 -3.30 -3.84 -1.30
C ARG A 19 -3.59 -2.80 -2.36
N CYS A 20 -3.26 -3.10 -3.60
CA CYS A 20 -3.65 -2.30 -4.75
C CYS A 20 -4.05 -3.20 -5.91
N GLU A 21 -5.05 -2.77 -6.66
CA GLU A 21 -5.54 -3.45 -7.87
C GLU A 21 -4.46 -3.58 -8.95
N CYS A 22 -3.34 -2.85 -8.86
CA CYS A 22 -2.21 -2.99 -9.78
C CYS A 22 -1.37 -4.26 -9.54
N GLY A 23 -1.82 -5.14 -8.62
CA GLY A 23 -1.09 -6.36 -8.22
C GLY A 23 -0.17 -6.18 -7.00
N ARG A 24 -0.24 -5.05 -6.29
CA ARG A 24 0.54 -4.86 -5.04
C ARG A 24 -0.19 -5.52 -3.87
N ASP A 25 0.44 -6.48 -3.22
CA ASP A 25 0.05 -6.99 -1.89
C ASP A 25 1.30 -7.01 -1.00
N ARG A 26 1.29 -6.23 0.08
CA ARG A 26 2.37 -6.18 1.06
C ARG A 26 1.79 -6.14 2.47
N SER A 27 2.38 -6.91 3.37
CA SER A 27 2.06 -6.92 4.79
C SER A 27 3.29 -6.62 5.64
N ALA A 28 3.06 -5.96 6.77
CA ALA A 28 4.09 -5.57 7.72
C ALA A 28 3.60 -5.78 9.15
N VAL A 29 4.46 -6.30 10.02
CA VAL A 29 4.17 -6.52 11.44
C VAL A 29 5.22 -5.79 12.29
N GLY A 30 4.77 -5.09 13.33
CA GLY A 30 5.60 -4.28 14.21
C GLY A 30 5.63 -2.81 13.82
N LEU A 31 5.79 -1.93 14.81
CA LEU A 31 5.60 -0.49 14.69
C LEU A 31 6.43 0.14 13.56
N LEU A 32 7.74 -0.13 13.55
CA LEU A 32 8.65 0.43 12.54
C LEU A 32 8.29 -0.04 11.13
N LYS A 33 8.00 -1.34 10.95
CA LYS A 33 7.65 -1.88 9.63
C LYS A 33 6.31 -1.34 9.14
N VAL A 34 5.34 -1.15 10.04
CA VAL A 34 4.05 -0.52 9.72
C VAL A 34 4.24 0.93 9.27
N LEU A 35 5.06 1.73 9.96
CA LEU A 35 5.37 3.11 9.56
C LEU A 35 6.05 3.17 8.18
N THR A 36 6.99 2.27 7.93
CA THR A 36 7.61 2.13 6.62
C THR A 36 6.59 1.75 5.55
N LEU A 37 5.69 0.79 5.83
CA LEU A 37 4.64 0.37 4.90
C LEU A 37 3.67 1.51 4.58
N ILE A 38 3.34 2.36 5.55
CA ILE A 38 2.48 3.54 5.34
C ILE A 38 3.15 4.52 4.36
N THR A 39 4.43 4.78 4.55
CA THR A 39 5.22 5.67 3.67
C THR A 39 5.34 5.09 2.26
N ASP A 40 5.65 3.81 2.17
CA ASP A 40 5.72 3.05 0.93
C ASP A 40 4.36 3.00 0.19
N HIS A 41 3.24 2.86 0.92
CA HIS A 41 1.90 2.93 0.36
C HIS A 41 1.59 4.32 -0.22
N LYS A 42 1.99 5.40 0.46
CA LYS A 42 1.83 6.77 -0.05
C LYS A 42 2.61 6.97 -1.36
N ASN A 43 3.88 6.57 -1.38
CA ASN A 43 4.72 6.69 -2.58
C ASN A 43 4.18 5.84 -3.73
N HIS A 44 3.73 4.63 -3.41
CA HIS A 44 3.11 3.76 -4.40
C HIS A 44 1.81 4.34 -4.95
N ARG A 45 0.95 4.91 -4.11
CA ARG A 45 -0.31 5.52 -4.55
C ARG A 45 -0.05 6.65 -5.57
N ASP A 46 1.00 7.43 -5.38
CA ASP A 46 1.40 8.49 -6.31
C ASP A 46 1.94 7.92 -7.63
N ALA A 47 2.86 6.95 -7.55
CA ALA A 47 3.44 6.27 -8.71
C ALA A 47 2.57 5.12 -9.27
N CYS A 48 1.33 4.95 -8.80
CA CYS A 48 0.53 3.77 -9.14
C CYS A 48 0.07 3.89 -10.60
N PRO A 49 0.41 2.95 -11.48
CA PRO A 49 0.07 3.05 -12.90
C PRO A 49 -1.43 3.00 -13.17
N LEU A 50 -2.23 2.44 -12.25
CA LEU A 50 -3.69 2.48 -12.35
C LEU A 50 -4.31 3.82 -11.91
N ARG A 51 -3.57 4.63 -11.14
CA ARG A 51 -4.05 5.89 -10.59
C ARG A 51 -3.49 7.10 -11.33
N ASN A 52 -2.24 7.01 -11.73
CA ASN A 52 -1.60 7.93 -12.64
C ASN A 52 -1.23 7.11 -13.88
N PRO A 53 -2.23 6.76 -14.74
CA PRO A 53 -1.91 6.15 -16.02
C PRO A 53 -0.94 7.11 -16.71
N GLN A 54 0.29 6.64 -16.91
CA GLN A 54 1.24 7.39 -17.72
C GLN A 54 0.57 7.51 -19.09
N GLU A 55 0.10 8.71 -19.40
CA GLU A 55 -0.53 9.06 -20.67
C GLU A 55 0.29 8.43 -21.82
N GLY A 56 -0.28 7.39 -22.44
CA GLY A 56 0.31 6.67 -23.55
C GLY A 56 0.84 5.27 -23.22
N ARG A 57 0.04 4.27 -23.68
CA ARG A 57 0.35 2.85 -23.97
C ARG A 57 -0.31 1.88 -22.96
N ALA A 58 -1.29 1.06 -23.33
CA ALA A 58 -1.78 0.64 -24.64
C ALA A 58 -3.31 0.45 -24.62
N ALA A 59 -3.88 0.66 -25.80
CA ALA A 59 -5.21 0.27 -26.20
C ALA A 59 -5.44 -1.24 -26.08
N ALA A 60 -6.66 -1.62 -25.69
CA ALA A 60 -7.56 -2.59 -26.34
C ALA A 60 -8.58 -3.08 -25.31
#